data_AF-A0A377V481-F1
#
_entry.id   AF-A0A377V481-F1
#
_cell.length_a   1.000
_cell.length_b   1.000
_cell.length_c   1.000
_cell.angle_alpha   90.00
_cell.angle_beta   90.00
_cell.angle_gamma   90.00
#
_symmetry.space_group_name_H-M   'P 1'
#
loop_
_entity.id
_entity.type
_entity.pdbx_description
1 polymer ?
#
loop_
_entity_poly.entity_id
_entity_poly.type
_entity_poly.pdbx_seq_one_letter_code
_entity_poly.pdbx_strand_id
1 'polypeptide(L)'
;MTTSLTGWKAAAAGSRTARRSRSKLTLLKDVCQRRSEWRQTHALVFKDRPDYRFVLGEKGEVLDIVAEPRRIANRIVEESMIAANICAARVLRDKLGFGVYNVHTGFDPANTEQLAALLKTHDVHVDPTEVLTLEGFCKLRRELDAPADRFPRQPHSPLPVVCGNQHRAGPALWSWA
;
A
#
# COMPACT_ATOMS: atom_id res chain seq x y z
N MET A 1 -23.53 -8.27 -41.99
CA MET A 1 -22.99 -6.90 -41.88
C MET A 1 -22.08 -6.84 -40.67
N THR A 2 -20.80 -7.12 -40.88
CA THR A 2 -19.77 -7.18 -39.82
C THR A 2 -19.01 -5.86 -39.85
N THR A 3 -19.49 -4.85 -39.12
CA THR A 3 -18.79 -3.57 -38.97
C THR A 3 -17.55 -3.82 -38.12
N SER A 4 -16.37 -3.81 -38.74
CA SER A 4 -15.12 -4.14 -38.05
C SER A 4 -14.85 -3.13 -36.93
N LEU A 5 -14.62 -3.64 -35.72
CA LEU A 5 -14.20 -2.85 -34.56
C LEU A 5 -12.77 -2.25 -34.70
N THR A 6 -12.19 -2.26 -35.90
CA THR A 6 -10.84 -1.77 -36.18
C THR A 6 -10.81 -0.32 -36.67
N GLY A 7 -11.89 0.19 -37.28
CA GLY A 7 -11.92 1.52 -37.90
C GLY A 7 -11.96 2.71 -36.92
N TRP A 8 -12.68 2.60 -35.79
CA TRP A 8 -12.85 3.69 -34.81
C TRP A 8 -11.59 3.94 -33.97
N LYS A 9 -10.78 2.91 -33.71
CA LYS A 9 -9.50 3.04 -32.97
C LYS A 9 -8.48 3.89 -33.72
N ALA A 10 -8.41 3.79 -35.05
CA ALA A 10 -7.48 4.55 -35.88
C ALA A 10 -7.88 6.03 -36.00
N ALA A 11 -9.17 6.32 -36.21
CA ALA A 11 -9.67 7.70 -36.33
C ALA A 11 -9.57 8.49 -35.00
N ALA A 12 -9.72 7.83 -33.86
CA ALA A 12 -9.66 8.48 -32.54
C ALA A 12 -8.23 8.84 -32.09
N ALA A 13 -7.21 8.10 -32.54
CA ALA A 13 -5.83 8.22 -32.05
C ALA A 13 -5.16 9.59 -32.36
N GLY A 14 -5.57 10.26 -33.43
CA GLY A 14 -5.08 11.61 -33.81
C GLY A 14 -5.94 12.78 -33.29
N SER A 15 -7.10 12.49 -32.69
CA SER A 15 -8.07 13.51 -32.28
C SER A 15 -7.48 14.46 -31.21
N ARG A 16 -7.94 15.71 -31.22
CA ARG A 16 -7.54 16.74 -30.23
C ARG A 16 -7.83 16.26 -28.79
N THR A 17 -8.93 15.55 -28.61
CA THR A 17 -9.34 14.96 -27.33
C THR A 17 -8.40 13.85 -26.89
N ALA A 18 -8.01 12.92 -27.77
CA ALA A 18 -7.06 11.86 -27.44
C ALA A 18 -5.68 12.41 -27.04
N ARG A 19 -5.21 13.46 -27.72
CA ARG A 19 -3.96 14.15 -27.36
C ARG A 19 -4.05 14.83 -25.98
N ARG A 20 -5.16 15.50 -25.68
CA ARG A 20 -5.40 16.10 -24.36
C ARG A 20 -5.44 15.05 -23.26
N SER A 21 -6.15 13.95 -23.47
CA SER A 21 -6.22 12.85 -22.50
C SER A 21 -4.86 12.19 -22.28
N ARG A 22 -4.09 11.97 -23.35
CA ARG A 22 -2.71 11.44 -23.25
C ARG A 22 -1.82 12.35 -22.41
N SER A 23 -1.83 13.66 -22.67
CA SER A 23 -1.05 14.63 -21.89
C SER A 23 -1.42 14.60 -20.40
N LYS A 24 -2.71 14.54 -20.07
CA LYS A 24 -3.17 14.41 -18.67
C LYS A 24 -2.70 13.11 -18.01
N LEU A 25 -2.74 11.98 -18.72
CA LEU A 25 -2.27 10.70 -18.20
C LEU A 25 -0.76 10.72 -17.93
N THR A 26 0.03 11.38 -18.78
CA THR A 26 1.46 11.58 -18.54
C THR A 26 1.70 12.39 -17.26
N LEU A 27 0.98 13.50 -17.08
CA LEU A 27 1.09 14.31 -15.86
C LEU A 27 0.70 13.53 -14.59
N LEU A 28 -0.37 12.72 -14.66
CA LEU A 28 -0.79 11.88 -13.53
C LEU A 28 0.26 10.82 -13.20
N LYS A 29 0.90 10.23 -14.21
CA LYS A 29 2.03 9.31 -14.00
C LYS A 29 3.19 10.03 -13.32
N ASP A 30 3.52 11.24 -13.76
CA ASP A 30 4.61 12.04 -13.21
C ASP A 30 4.36 12.47 -11.75
N VAL A 31 3.11 12.76 -11.40
CA VAL A 31 2.68 13.03 -10.02
C VAL A 31 2.78 11.76 -9.17
N CYS A 32 2.27 10.63 -9.69
CA CYS A 32 2.36 9.34 -9.02
C CYS A 32 3.82 8.98 -8.68
N GLN A 33 4.74 9.14 -9.64
CA GLN A 33 6.15 8.83 -9.44
C GLN A 33 6.76 9.66 -8.31
N ARG A 34 6.57 10.99 -8.34
CA ARG A 34 7.08 11.90 -7.30
C ARG A 34 6.47 11.61 -5.92
N ARG A 35 5.18 11.28 -5.88
CA ARG A 35 4.49 10.91 -4.64
C ARG A 35 5.00 9.60 -4.08
N SER A 36 5.21 8.59 -4.92
CA SER A 36 5.81 7.32 -4.51
C SER A 36 7.23 7.50 -3.98
N GLU A 37 8.07 8.31 -4.63
CA GLU A 37 9.42 8.66 -4.16
C GLU A 37 9.38 9.35 -2.79
N TRP A 38 8.48 10.32 -2.62
CA TRP A 38 8.28 10.99 -1.34
C TRP A 38 7.85 9.99 -0.25
N ARG A 39 6.94 9.06 -0.55
CA ARG A 39 6.51 8.04 0.43
C ARG A 39 7.60 7.03 0.74
N GLN A 40 8.44 6.64 -0.21
CA GLN A 40 9.56 5.73 0.07
C GLN A 40 10.54 6.34 1.07
N THR A 41 10.74 7.65 0.99
CA THR A 41 11.68 8.40 1.84
C THR A 41 11.08 8.79 3.19
N HIS A 42 9.82 9.25 3.22
CA HIS A 42 9.21 9.85 4.42
C HIS A 42 8.16 8.96 5.10
N ALA A 43 7.76 7.86 4.47
CA ALA A 43 6.70 6.99 4.92
C ALA A 43 7.04 5.50 4.68
N LEU A 44 6.06 4.64 4.91
CA LEU A 44 6.12 3.23 4.56
C LEU A 44 5.35 2.93 3.27
N VAL A 45 6.04 2.21 2.38
CA VAL A 45 5.47 1.67 1.15
C VAL A 45 5.44 0.16 1.27
N PHE A 46 4.24 -0.40 1.30
CA PHE A 46 4.05 -1.84 1.34
C PHE A 46 4.42 -2.47 -0.01
N LYS A 47 5.01 -3.66 0.03
CA LYS A 47 5.21 -4.46 -1.18
C LYS A 47 3.87 -4.83 -1.80
N ASP A 48 3.77 -4.66 -3.12
CA ASP A 48 2.58 -5.02 -3.86
C ASP A 48 2.28 -6.50 -3.71
N ARG A 49 1.04 -6.82 -3.34
CA ARG A 49 0.47 -8.15 -3.48
C ARG A 49 -0.52 -8.12 -4.64
N PRO A 50 -0.55 -9.16 -5.49
CA PRO A 50 -1.54 -9.22 -6.55
C PRO A 50 -2.94 -9.35 -5.96
N ASP A 51 -3.91 -8.71 -6.60
CA ASP A 51 -5.32 -8.93 -6.31
C ASP A 51 -5.77 -10.19 -7.05
N TYR A 52 -6.66 -10.99 -6.46
CA TYR A 52 -7.18 -12.20 -7.09
C TYR A 52 -8.60 -11.97 -7.58
N ARG A 53 -8.83 -12.25 -8.87
CA ARG A 53 -10.15 -12.17 -9.48
C ARG A 53 -10.66 -13.57 -9.83
N PHE A 54 -11.85 -13.87 -9.34
CA PHE A 54 -12.59 -15.07 -9.72
C PHE A 54 -13.22 -14.88 -11.10
N VAL A 55 -13.00 -15.84 -12.00
CA VAL A 55 -13.71 -15.95 -13.26
C VAL A 55 -14.89 -16.87 -13.00
N LEU A 56 -16.11 -16.37 -13.18
CA LEU A 56 -17.33 -17.12 -12.90
C LEU A 56 -18.02 -17.53 -14.21
N GLY A 57 -18.60 -18.72 -14.22
CA GLY A 57 -19.46 -19.22 -15.29
C GLY A 57 -20.89 -18.69 -15.17
N GLU A 58 -21.75 -19.10 -16.09
CA GLU A 58 -23.13 -18.60 -16.19
C GLU A 58 -24.00 -18.96 -14.99
N LYS A 59 -23.66 -20.04 -14.26
CA LYS A 59 -24.37 -20.46 -13.04
C LYS A 59 -23.66 -20.02 -11.76
N GLY A 60 -22.66 -19.13 -11.88
CA GLY A 60 -21.87 -18.62 -10.76
C GLY A 60 -20.79 -19.57 -10.25
N GLU A 61 -20.52 -20.68 -10.95
CA GLU A 61 -19.42 -21.58 -10.65
C GLU A 61 -18.06 -20.91 -10.92
N VAL A 62 -17.09 -21.17 -10.06
CA VAL A 62 -15.72 -20.64 -10.23
C VAL A 62 -15.02 -21.45 -11.32
N LEU A 63 -14.73 -20.80 -12.45
CA LEU A 63 -13.99 -21.38 -13.56
C LEU A 63 -12.48 -21.22 -13.40
N ASP A 64 -12.05 -20.08 -12.86
CA ASP A 64 -10.63 -19.76 -12.70
C ASP A 64 -10.40 -18.72 -11.59
N ILE A 65 -9.17 -18.65 -11.08
CA ILE A 65 -8.70 -17.65 -10.12
C ILE A 65 -7.44 -17.00 -10.69
N VAL A 66 -7.59 -15.77 -11.17
CA VAL A 66 -6.51 -15.05 -11.85
C VAL A 66 -5.87 -14.05 -10.89
N ALA A 67 -4.54 -14.11 -10.78
CA ALA A 67 -3.76 -13.08 -10.09
C ALA A 67 -3.57 -11.88 -11.02
N GLU A 68 -4.10 -10.72 -10.64
CA GLU A 68 -3.96 -9.47 -11.38
C GLU A 68 -2.83 -8.63 -10.79
N PRO A 69 -1.72 -8.43 -11.53
CA PRO A 69 -0.61 -7.63 -11.03
C PRO A 69 -0.99 -6.15 -10.99
N ARG A 70 -0.58 -5.46 -9.91
CA ARG A 70 -0.73 -4.00 -9.78
C ARG A 70 0.06 -3.28 -10.87
N ARG A 71 -0.65 -2.64 -11.82
CA ARG A 71 -0.07 -1.81 -12.87
C ARG A 71 0.04 -0.34 -12.45
N ILE A 72 0.78 0.46 -13.23
CA ILE A 72 0.94 1.90 -12.99
C ILE A 72 -0.39 2.66 -12.88
N ALA A 73 -1.43 2.23 -13.60
CA ALA A 73 -2.75 2.86 -13.51
C ALA A 73 -3.38 2.70 -12.12
N ASN A 74 -3.20 1.54 -11.46
CA ASN A 74 -3.67 1.35 -10.09
C ASN A 74 -2.91 2.29 -9.14
N ARG A 75 -1.58 2.36 -9.28
CA ARG A 75 -0.73 3.24 -8.45
C ARG A 75 -1.09 4.72 -8.60
N ILE A 76 -1.39 5.18 -9.81
CA ILE A 76 -1.83 6.57 -10.07
C ILE A 76 -3.07 6.90 -9.23
N VAL A 77 -4.08 6.03 -9.26
CA VAL A 77 -5.32 6.23 -8.50
C VAL A 77 -5.03 6.16 -7.00
N GLU A 78 -4.26 5.16 -6.57
CA GLU A 78 -3.88 4.96 -5.17
C GLU A 78 -3.17 6.18 -4.59
N GLU A 79 -2.10 6.67 -5.22
CA GLU A 79 -1.36 7.84 -4.75
C GLU A 79 -2.19 9.13 -4.76
N SER A 80 -3.10 9.27 -5.74
CA SER A 80 -4.02 10.40 -5.81
C SER A 80 -5.01 10.39 -4.64
N MET A 81 -5.58 9.22 -4.34
CA MET A 81 -6.54 9.07 -3.23
C MET A 81 -5.86 9.23 -1.87
N ILE A 82 -4.63 8.72 -1.72
CA ILE A 82 -3.82 8.93 -0.52
C ILE A 82 -3.58 10.42 -0.29
N ALA A 83 -3.13 11.15 -1.32
CA ALA A 83 -2.90 12.59 -1.22
C ALA A 83 -4.18 13.35 -0.84
N ALA A 84 -5.32 12.99 -1.44
CA ALA A 84 -6.62 13.58 -1.11
C ALA A 84 -7.02 13.30 0.36
N ASN A 85 -6.84 12.07 0.83
CA ASN A 85 -7.16 11.68 2.21
C ASN A 85 -6.27 12.41 3.23
N ILE A 86 -4.98 12.61 2.93
CA ILE A 86 -4.07 13.41 3.78
C ILE A 86 -4.55 14.87 3.84
N CYS A 87 -4.96 15.45 2.71
CA CYS A 87 -5.52 16.80 2.68
C CYS A 87 -6.79 16.91 3.53
N ALA A 88 -7.71 15.94 3.40
CA ALA A 88 -8.93 15.90 4.22
C ALA A 88 -8.60 15.79 5.72
N ALA A 89 -7.67 14.91 6.09
CA ALA A 89 -7.24 14.75 7.47
C ALA A 89 -6.64 16.04 8.05
N ARG A 90 -5.81 16.75 7.28
CA ARG A 90 -5.23 18.06 7.68
C ARG A 90 -6.32 19.11 7.89
N VAL A 91 -7.26 19.22 6.95
CA VAL A 91 -8.36 20.19 7.05
C VAL A 91 -9.25 19.90 8.26
N LEU A 92 -9.64 18.65 8.48
CA LEU A 92 -10.46 18.26 9.62
C LEU A 92 -9.76 18.55 10.95
N ARG A 93 -8.46 18.23 11.05
CA ARG A 93 -7.64 18.55 12.22
C ARG A 93 -7.58 20.05 12.47
N ASP A 94 -7.28 20.84 11.44
CA ASP A 94 -6.99 22.28 11.57
C ASP A 94 -8.27 23.13 11.73
N LYS A 95 -9.42 22.65 11.25
CA LYS A 95 -10.68 23.41 11.26
C LYS A 95 -11.69 22.93 12.30
N LEU A 96 -11.78 21.62 12.52
CA LEU A 96 -12.79 21.03 13.40
C LEU A 96 -12.18 20.41 14.67
N GLY A 97 -10.94 19.93 14.58
CA GLY A 97 -10.28 19.23 15.69
C GLY A 97 -10.77 17.80 15.93
N PHE A 98 -11.74 17.32 15.14
CA PHE A 98 -12.27 15.96 15.21
C PHE A 98 -12.71 15.46 13.83
N GLY A 99 -12.90 14.15 13.71
CA GLY A 99 -13.30 13.49 12.47
C GLY A 99 -13.16 11.97 12.57
N VAL A 100 -13.60 11.26 11.53
CA VAL A 100 -13.37 9.82 11.42
C VAL A 100 -12.00 9.61 10.79
N TYR A 101 -11.05 9.08 11.57
CA TYR A 101 -9.68 8.86 11.14
C TYR A 101 -9.35 7.37 11.06
N ASN A 102 -8.61 6.99 10.01
CA ASN A 102 -7.94 5.71 9.96
C ASN A 102 -6.65 5.80 10.80
N VAL A 103 -6.61 5.01 11.87
CA VAL A 103 -5.54 5.03 12.88
C VAL A 103 -4.86 3.67 12.90
N HIS A 104 -3.53 3.67 12.98
CA HIS A 104 -2.72 2.47 13.15
C HIS A 104 -1.64 2.80 14.17
N THR A 105 -1.69 2.15 15.33
CA THR A 105 -0.81 2.44 16.48
C THR A 105 0.56 1.77 16.38
N GLY A 106 0.75 0.86 15.43
CA GLY A 106 2.01 0.14 15.28
C GLY A 106 2.05 -1.11 16.15
N PHE A 107 3.09 -1.26 16.96
CA PHE A 107 3.20 -2.34 17.93
C PHE A 107 2.46 -1.99 19.23
N ASP A 108 1.91 -3.01 19.88
CA ASP A 108 1.37 -2.88 21.23
C ASP A 108 2.54 -2.67 22.22
N PRO A 109 2.54 -1.59 23.03
CA PRO A 109 3.56 -1.35 24.06
C PRO A 109 3.78 -2.51 25.02
N ALA A 110 2.76 -3.33 25.28
CA ALA A 110 2.89 -4.51 26.14
C ALA A 110 3.80 -5.60 25.55
N ASN A 111 3.98 -5.60 24.22
CA ASN A 111 4.66 -6.67 23.48
C ASN A 111 6.03 -6.25 22.95
N THR A 112 6.49 -5.01 23.15
CA THR A 112 7.73 -4.51 22.52
C THR A 112 8.99 -5.18 23.05
N GLU A 113 9.03 -5.52 24.34
CA GLU A 113 10.13 -6.29 24.94
C GLU A 113 10.22 -7.70 24.34
N GLN A 114 9.08 -8.36 24.16
CA GLN A 114 9.03 -9.69 23.54
C GLN A 114 9.42 -9.61 22.06
N LEU A 115 8.97 -8.58 21.34
CA LEU A 115 9.36 -8.31 19.97
C LEU A 115 10.88 -8.13 19.84
N ALA A 116 11.49 -7.31 20.69
CA ALA A 116 12.93 -7.06 20.68
C ALA A 116 13.73 -8.34 21.00
N ALA A 117 13.27 -9.12 21.99
CA ALA A 117 13.89 -10.40 22.32
C ALA A 117 13.83 -11.39 21.15
N LEU A 118 12.69 -11.50 20.47
CA LEU A 118 12.52 -12.37 19.29
C LEU A 118 13.38 -11.91 18.11
N LEU A 119 13.40 -10.61 17.82
CA LEU A 119 14.22 -10.09 16.71
C LEU A 119 15.71 -10.32 16.97
N LYS A 120 16.14 -10.20 18.23
CA LYS A 120 17.52 -10.47 18.65
C LYS A 120 17.94 -11.92 18.39
N THR A 121 17.04 -12.90 18.51
CA THR A 121 17.37 -14.30 18.16
C THR A 121 17.63 -14.51 16.67
N HIS A 122 17.24 -13.55 15.84
CA HIS A 122 17.48 -13.53 14.40
C HIS A 122 18.45 -12.42 13.96
N ASP A 123 19.31 -11.94 14.85
CA ASP A 123 20.34 -10.92 14.59
C ASP A 123 19.79 -9.55 14.13
N VAL A 124 18.53 -9.25 14.49
CA VAL A 124 17.94 -7.91 14.33
C VAL A 124 17.84 -7.23 15.68
N HIS A 125 18.55 -6.12 15.83
CA HIS A 125 18.62 -5.39 17.09
C HIS A 125 17.70 -4.19 17.02
N VAL A 126 16.70 -4.15 17.91
CA VAL A 126 15.75 -3.05 17.98
C VAL A 126 15.50 -2.65 19.43
N ASP A 127 15.34 -1.35 19.65
CA ASP A 127 14.98 -0.80 20.97
C ASP A 127 13.45 -0.87 21.16
N PRO A 128 12.95 -1.50 22.24
CA PRO A 128 11.52 -1.61 22.56
C PRO A 128 10.78 -0.27 22.64
N THR A 129 11.49 0.82 22.94
CA THR A 129 10.94 2.18 23.01
C THR A 129 10.99 2.87 21.65
N GLU A 130 12.07 2.67 20.87
CA GLU A 130 12.22 3.26 19.53
C GLU A 130 11.13 2.74 18.59
N VAL A 131 10.76 1.46 18.66
CA VAL A 131 9.72 0.85 17.79
C VAL A 131 8.31 1.39 17.98
N LEU A 132 8.05 2.08 19.08
CA LEU A 132 6.77 2.76 19.33
C LEU A 132 6.68 4.11 18.61
N THR A 133 7.80 4.63 18.12
CA THR A 133 7.85 5.85 17.31
C THR A 133 7.63 5.53 15.84
N LEU A 134 7.12 6.51 15.08
CA LEU A 134 6.96 6.37 13.62
C LEU A 134 8.31 6.10 12.93
N GLU A 135 9.37 6.76 13.37
CA GLU A 135 10.71 6.62 12.79
C GLU A 135 11.28 5.22 13.05
N GLY A 136 11.22 4.74 14.30
CA GLY A 136 11.67 3.40 14.66
C GLY A 136 10.86 2.30 13.98
N PHE A 137 9.54 2.47 13.89
CA PHE A 137 8.68 1.54 13.14
C PHE A 137 9.06 1.51 11.65
N CYS A 138 9.28 2.67 11.03
CA CYS A 138 9.71 2.77 9.63
C CYS A 138 11.07 2.11 9.40
N LYS A 139 12.04 2.35 10.29
CA LYS A 139 13.39 1.78 10.26
C LYS A 139 13.35 0.26 10.34
N LEU A 140 12.65 -0.29 11.33
CA LEU A 140 12.50 -1.74 11.50
C LEU A 140 11.84 -2.38 10.28
N ARG A 141 10.74 -1.79 9.77
CA ARG A 141 10.06 -2.34 8.60
C ARG A 141 10.96 -2.36 7.37
N ARG A 142 11.75 -1.31 7.13
CA ARG A 142 12.72 -1.26 6.02
C ARG A 142 13.80 -2.34 6.14
N GLU A 143 14.29 -2.59 7.35
CA GLU A 143 15.25 -3.66 7.62
C GLU A 143 14.65 -5.05 7.35
N LEU A 144 13.42 -5.28 7.79
CA LEU A 144 12.69 -6.54 7.53
C LEU A 144 12.32 -6.74 6.05
N ASP A 145 12.16 -5.66 5.30
CA ASP A 145 11.84 -5.70 3.88
C ASP A 145 13.08 -5.82 2.97
N ALA A 146 14.29 -5.65 3.51
CA ALA A 146 15.53 -5.85 2.76
C ALA A 146 15.63 -7.31 2.23
N PRO A 147 16.22 -7.53 1.04
CA PRO A 147 16.34 -8.86 0.45
C PRO A 147 16.96 -9.89 1.41
N ALA A 148 16.36 -11.07 1.46
CA ALA A 148 16.69 -12.15 2.39
C ALA A 148 18.01 -12.84 2.01
N ASP A 149 19.14 -12.23 2.36
CA ASP A 149 20.40 -12.95 2.61
C ASP A 149 20.68 -13.07 4.12
N ARG A 150 19.83 -12.46 4.97
CA ARG A 150 20.02 -12.40 6.43
C ARG A 150 19.18 -13.39 7.24
N PHE A 151 18.09 -13.94 6.67
CA PHE A 151 17.22 -14.89 7.37
C PHE A 151 17.20 -16.23 6.63
N PRO A 152 17.94 -17.26 7.10
CA PRO A 152 17.77 -18.60 6.59
C PRO A 152 16.32 -19.03 6.88
N ARG A 153 15.53 -19.19 5.81
CA ARG A 153 14.18 -19.77 5.96
C ARG A 153 14.37 -21.19 6.45
N GLN A 154 14.02 -21.46 7.70
CA GLN A 154 13.90 -22.85 8.13
C GLN A 154 12.80 -23.51 7.29
N PRO A 155 13.07 -24.68 6.69
CA PRO A 155 12.01 -25.43 6.05
C PRO A 155 11.10 -25.93 7.16
N HIS A 156 9.78 -25.77 7.00
CA HIS A 156 8.74 -26.29 7.91
C HIS A 156 8.50 -25.49 9.20
N SER A 157 7.90 -24.31 9.10
CA SER A 157 6.86 -23.90 10.07
C SER A 157 6.01 -22.78 9.46
N PRO A 158 4.68 -22.90 9.38
CA PRO A 158 3.84 -21.78 9.02
C PRO A 158 3.94 -20.76 10.15
N LEU A 159 4.69 -19.67 9.93
CA LEU A 159 4.59 -18.51 10.83
C LEU A 159 3.10 -18.17 10.92
N PRO A 160 2.53 -18.09 12.13
CA PRO A 160 1.15 -17.67 12.27
C PRO A 160 1.09 -16.27 11.67
N VAL A 161 0.24 -16.10 10.66
CA VAL A 161 -0.21 -14.78 10.25
C VAL A 161 -0.83 -14.19 11.50
N VAL A 162 -0.10 -13.30 12.18
CA VAL A 162 -0.63 -12.49 13.26
C VAL A 162 -1.64 -11.56 12.60
N CYS A 163 -2.87 -12.07 12.46
CA CYS A 163 -4.03 -11.28 12.19
C CYS A 163 -4.30 -10.52 13.49
N GLY A 164 -3.65 -9.36 13.63
CA GLY A 164 -3.77 -8.51 14.81
C GLY A 164 -5.23 -8.11 14.99
N ASN A 165 -5.84 -8.61 16.06
CA ASN A 165 -7.17 -8.22 16.52
C ASN A 165 -7.14 -6.71 16.81
N GLN A 166 -7.77 -5.91 15.94
CA GLN A 166 -7.91 -4.47 16.11
C GLN A 166 -9.01 -4.16 17.13
N HIS A 167 -8.75 -4.34 18.41
CA HIS A 167 -9.63 -3.84 19.47
C HIS A 167 -8.87 -3.03 20.52
N ARG A 168 -9.19 -1.72 20.49
CA ARG A 168 -8.99 -0.65 21.50
C ARG A 168 -7.71 0.19 21.46
N ALA A 169 -7.99 1.49 21.29
CA ALA A 169 -7.44 2.68 21.95
C ALA A 169 -6.28 3.46 21.29
N GLY A 170 -6.49 4.78 21.15
CA GLY A 170 -5.47 5.83 20.98
C GLY A 170 -5.47 6.54 19.63
N PRO A 171 -5.41 7.90 19.56
CA PRO A 171 -5.44 8.64 18.30
C PRO A 171 -4.05 8.67 17.66
N ALA A 172 -3.81 7.87 16.62
CA ALA A 172 -2.55 7.89 15.87
C ALA A 172 -2.73 7.54 14.37
N LEU A 173 -2.65 8.58 13.55
CA LEU A 173 -3.00 8.71 12.14
C LEU A 173 -2.02 8.02 11.14
N TRP A 174 -1.81 6.68 11.14
CA TRP A 174 -0.62 6.16 10.43
C TRP A 174 -0.78 4.86 9.63
N SER A 175 -1.75 4.79 8.71
CA SER A 175 -1.75 3.74 7.67
C SER A 175 -1.53 4.24 6.24
N TRP A 176 -1.57 5.54 5.97
CA TRP A 176 -1.52 6.07 4.60
C TRP A 176 -0.77 7.38 4.41
N ALA A 177 -0.14 7.94 5.46
CA ALA A 177 0.71 9.12 5.35
C ALA A 177 2.14 8.73 5.05
#